data_AF-A0A8H5H1A0-F1
#
_entry.id   AF-A0A8H5H1A0-F1
#
_cell.length_a   1.000
_cell.length_b   1.000
_cell.length_c   1.000
_cell.angle_alpha   90.00
_cell.angle_beta   90.00
_cell.angle_gamma   90.00
#
_symmetry.space_group_name_H-M   'P 1'
#
loop_
_entity.id
_entity.type
_entity.pdbx_description
1 polymer ?
#
loop_
_entity_poly.entity_id
_entity_poly.type
_entity_poly.pdbx_seq_one_letter_code
_entity_poly.pdbx_strand_id
1 'polypeptide(L)'
;MFMHNGSIGEFPLIKRRLQQSLPDVAFNMVQGNTDSEWAFALFLSMLPNPDAKSFTTEILKQAMFKTIARLNELAEEANITEPSLLNFCITDGETVIATRYVSSRTDEAASLWFSSGTSFSEFREGGHYKMAKADKRESIIMIASEPLTFERADWMEIKTNNMVVITPKMNLLQIPIMDKFYVHPSDPASQARTAEFAREKGFLAHSVASHISANPTEI
;
A
#
# COMPACT_ATOMS: atom_id res chain seq x y z
N MET A 1 -2.62 -14.43 -1.02
CA MET A 1 -1.75 -13.73 -1.98
C MET A 1 -1.14 -12.50 -1.29
N PHE A 2 0.06 -12.07 -1.68
CA PHE A 2 0.75 -10.90 -1.13
C PHE A 2 1.44 -10.13 -2.26
N MET A 3 1.41 -8.80 -2.21
CA MET A 3 2.12 -7.88 -3.09
C MET A 3 2.74 -6.76 -2.25
N HIS A 4 3.82 -6.18 -2.75
CA HIS A 4 4.53 -5.08 -2.11
C HIS A 4 5.00 -4.09 -3.17
N ASN A 5 4.58 -2.84 -3.05
CA ASN A 5 5.11 -1.73 -3.84
C ASN A 5 5.89 -0.79 -2.92
N GLY A 6 7.18 -1.04 -2.79
CA GLY A 6 8.02 -0.31 -1.86
C GLY A 6 9.29 -1.08 -1.55
N SER A 7 9.94 -0.70 -0.46
CA SER A 7 11.18 -1.33 0.00
C SER A 7 11.28 -1.25 1.52
N ILE A 8 11.78 -2.32 2.14
CA ILE A 8 12.23 -2.28 3.53
C ILE A 8 13.61 -1.61 3.56
N GLY A 9 13.72 -0.50 4.28
CA GLY A 9 14.94 0.30 4.40
C GLY A 9 16.11 -0.54 4.90
N GLU A 10 17.23 -0.48 4.19
CA GLU A 10 18.46 -1.23 4.49
C GLU A 10 18.23 -2.72 4.86
N PHE A 11 17.28 -3.38 4.19
CA PHE A 11 16.86 -4.77 4.47
C PHE A 11 18.00 -5.77 4.75
N PRO A 12 19.15 -5.77 4.04
CA PRO A 12 20.25 -6.69 4.32
C PRO A 12 20.74 -6.68 5.78
N LEU A 13 20.64 -5.54 6.49
CA LEU A 13 21.08 -5.41 7.88
C LEU A 13 20.14 -6.13 8.87
N ILE A 14 18.84 -6.18 8.58
CA ILE A 14 17.85 -6.82 9.47
C ILE A 14 17.49 -8.23 9.04
N LYS A 15 17.74 -8.59 7.78
CA LYS A 15 17.29 -9.85 7.16
C LYS A 15 17.60 -11.08 8.00
N ARG A 16 18.84 -11.20 8.52
CA ARG A 16 19.22 -12.36 9.33
C ARG A 16 18.43 -12.45 10.64
N ARG A 17 18.20 -11.32 11.31
CA ARG A 17 17.41 -11.26 12.55
C ARG A 17 15.94 -11.57 12.26
N LEU A 18 15.42 -11.05 11.15
CA LEU A 18 14.06 -11.37 10.68
C LEU A 18 13.91 -12.88 10.47
N GLN A 19 14.79 -13.49 9.68
CA GLN A 19 14.80 -14.93 9.42
C GLN A 19 14.81 -15.77 10.70
N GLN A 20 15.66 -15.40 11.67
CA GLN A 20 15.78 -16.09 12.96
C GLN A 20 14.53 -15.97 13.84
N SER A 21 13.71 -14.94 13.63
CA SER A 21 12.48 -14.73 14.40
C SER A 21 11.27 -15.49 13.85
N LEU A 22 11.37 -16.04 12.64
CA LEU A 22 10.25 -16.71 11.99
C LEU A 22 10.13 -18.16 12.46
N PRO A 23 8.90 -18.67 12.67
CA PRO A 23 8.67 -20.10 12.82
C PRO A 23 8.96 -20.83 11.50
N ASP A 24 9.33 -22.11 11.60
CA ASP A 24 9.70 -22.95 10.45
C ASP A 24 8.67 -22.92 9.32
N VAL A 25 7.38 -22.94 9.66
CA VAL A 25 6.28 -22.91 8.69
C VAL A 25 6.33 -21.64 7.82
N ALA A 26 6.62 -20.48 8.40
CA ALA A 26 6.72 -19.23 7.66
C ALA A 26 8.07 -19.13 6.92
N PHE A 27 9.16 -19.56 7.55
CA PHE A 27 10.50 -19.53 6.95
C PHE A 27 10.57 -20.37 5.67
N ASN A 28 10.01 -21.58 5.70
CA ASN A 28 10.05 -22.53 4.58
C ASN A 28 9.15 -22.14 3.39
N MET A 29 8.28 -21.13 3.54
CA MET A 29 7.46 -20.61 2.45
C MET A 29 8.22 -19.68 1.50
N VAL A 30 9.36 -19.14 1.93
CA VAL A 30 10.17 -18.22 1.14
C VAL A 30 10.97 -19.01 0.10
N GLN A 31 10.91 -18.56 -1.17
CA GLN A 31 11.57 -19.24 -2.30
C GLN A 31 12.71 -18.42 -2.89
N GLY A 32 12.65 -17.10 -2.71
CA GLY A 32 13.63 -16.14 -3.16
C GLY A 32 14.30 -15.42 -1.99
N ASN A 33 14.68 -14.18 -2.25
CA ASN A 33 15.52 -13.42 -1.34
C ASN A 33 15.10 -11.95 -1.19
N THR A 34 13.94 -11.61 -1.76
CA THR A 34 13.41 -10.25 -1.77
C THR A 34 12.88 -9.90 -0.38
N ASP A 35 12.99 -8.63 -0.03
CA ASP A 35 12.38 -8.08 1.18
C ASP A 35 10.86 -8.33 1.22
N SER A 36 10.20 -8.26 0.07
CA SER A 36 8.78 -8.57 -0.12
C SER A 36 8.40 -9.98 0.32
N GLU A 37 9.16 -11.00 -0.06
CA GLU A 37 8.88 -12.39 0.36
C GLU A 37 9.10 -12.58 1.86
N TRP A 38 10.16 -11.99 2.41
CA TRP A 38 10.41 -12.05 3.85
C TRP A 38 9.38 -11.25 4.67
N ALA A 39 8.85 -10.15 4.13
CA ALA A 39 7.72 -9.42 4.72
C ALA A 39 6.43 -10.26 4.70
N PHE A 40 6.21 -11.04 3.63
CA PHE A 40 5.07 -11.95 3.58
C PHE A 40 5.20 -13.09 4.59
N ALA A 41 6.38 -13.70 4.70
CA ALA A 41 6.64 -14.72 5.72
C ALA A 41 6.43 -14.17 7.14
N LEU A 42 6.89 -12.93 7.40
CA LEU A 42 6.61 -12.24 8.66
C LEU A 42 5.11 -12.08 8.89
N PHE A 43 4.35 -11.63 7.89
CA PHE A 43 2.90 -11.53 8.00
C PHE A 43 2.25 -12.89 8.31
N LEU A 44 2.64 -13.96 7.63
CA LEU A 44 2.12 -15.31 7.91
C LEU A 44 2.41 -15.75 9.36
N SER A 45 3.57 -15.39 9.91
CA SER A 45 3.91 -15.69 11.30
C SER A 45 3.06 -14.92 12.33
N MET A 46 2.40 -13.83 11.92
CA MET A 46 1.49 -13.06 12.78
C MET A 46 0.06 -13.62 12.80
N LEU A 47 -0.25 -14.56 11.90
CA LEU A 47 -1.54 -15.23 11.84
C LEU A 47 -1.62 -16.34 12.91
N PRO A 48 -2.80 -16.60 13.49
CA PRO A 48 -2.96 -17.65 14.49
C PRO A 48 -2.75 -19.06 13.94
N ASN A 49 -3.05 -19.26 12.65
CA ASN A 49 -2.79 -20.49 11.92
C ASN A 49 -2.51 -20.15 10.45
N PRO A 50 -1.26 -20.25 9.95
CA PRO A 50 -0.92 -19.88 8.57
C PRO A 50 -1.54 -20.79 7.51
N ASP A 51 -2.01 -21.99 7.86
CA ASP A 51 -2.62 -22.95 6.93
C ASP A 51 -4.15 -22.75 6.77
N ALA A 52 -4.74 -21.80 7.49
CA ALA A 52 -6.17 -21.53 7.37
C ALA A 52 -6.51 -20.88 6.01
N LYS A 53 -7.64 -21.27 5.43
CA LYS A 53 -8.07 -20.80 4.10
C LYS A 53 -8.59 -19.36 4.08
N SER A 54 -9.22 -18.94 5.17
CA SER A 54 -9.73 -17.58 5.33
C SER A 54 -9.65 -17.16 6.79
N PHE A 55 -9.63 -15.85 7.02
CA PHE A 55 -9.56 -15.26 8.33
C PHE A 55 -10.63 -14.20 8.47
N THR A 56 -11.00 -13.89 9.71
CA THR A 56 -11.80 -12.70 9.93
C THR A 56 -11.00 -11.46 9.52
N THR A 57 -11.70 -10.44 9.03
CA THR A 57 -11.10 -9.15 8.68
C THR A 57 -10.26 -8.59 9.83
N GLU A 58 -10.68 -8.78 11.08
CA GLU A 58 -9.94 -8.33 12.25
C GLU A 58 -8.59 -9.04 12.40
N ILE A 59 -8.54 -10.36 12.17
CA ILE A 59 -7.28 -11.12 12.26
C ILE A 59 -6.28 -10.62 11.21
N LEU A 60 -6.70 -10.43 9.96
CA LEU A 60 -5.81 -9.94 8.90
C LEU A 60 -5.30 -8.52 9.20
N LYS A 61 -6.18 -7.65 9.69
CA LYS A 61 -5.83 -6.29 10.11
C LYS A 61 -4.79 -6.30 11.23
N GLN A 62 -5.01 -7.10 12.28
CA GLN A 62 -4.09 -7.20 13.41
C GLN A 62 -2.75 -7.84 13.00
N ALA A 63 -2.76 -8.86 12.14
CA ALA A 63 -1.54 -9.44 11.61
C ALA A 63 -0.72 -8.38 10.85
N MET A 64 -1.37 -7.57 10.00
CA MET A 64 -0.69 -6.50 9.24
C MET A 64 -0.12 -5.41 10.16
N PHE A 65 -0.84 -4.99 11.21
CA PHE A 65 -0.30 -4.06 12.21
C PHE A 65 0.95 -4.61 12.89
N LYS A 66 0.92 -5.88 13.30
CA LYS A 66 2.08 -6.54 13.93
C LYS A 66 3.26 -6.68 12.96
N THR A 67 3.00 -6.96 11.69
CA THR A 67 4.04 -7.01 10.65
C THR A 67 4.78 -5.69 10.54
N ILE A 68 4.04 -4.58 10.39
CA ILE A 68 4.64 -3.24 10.29
C ILE A 68 5.40 -2.88 11.56
N ALA A 69 4.80 -3.11 12.73
CA ALA A 69 5.44 -2.86 14.01
C ALA A 69 6.75 -3.63 14.15
N ARG A 70 6.77 -4.92 13.80
CA ARG A 70 7.97 -5.75 13.91
C ARG A 70 9.07 -5.33 12.92
N LEU A 71 8.71 -4.89 11.72
CA LEU A 71 9.69 -4.33 10.77
C LEU A 71 10.31 -3.03 11.29
N ASN A 72 9.50 -2.14 11.87
CA ASN A 72 9.99 -0.91 12.50
C ASN A 72 10.94 -1.23 13.68
N GLU A 73 10.56 -2.17 14.55
CA GLU A 73 11.41 -2.61 15.67
C GLU A 73 12.76 -3.13 15.20
N LEU A 74 12.77 -3.99 14.17
CA LEU A 74 14.02 -4.52 13.60
C LEU A 74 14.91 -3.41 13.02
N ALA A 75 14.31 -2.41 12.38
CA ALA A 75 15.03 -1.25 11.86
C ALA A 75 15.65 -0.43 12.99
N GLU A 76 14.91 -0.21 14.07
CA GLU A 76 15.40 0.47 15.28
C GLU A 76 16.53 -0.30 15.97
N GLU A 77 16.39 -1.61 16.15
CA GLU A 77 17.43 -2.51 16.69
C GLU A 77 18.71 -2.52 15.82
N ALA A 78 18.60 -2.15 14.55
CA ALA A 78 19.73 -2.04 13.62
C ALA A 78 20.24 -0.60 13.44
N ASN A 79 19.63 0.39 14.11
CA ASN A 79 19.91 1.83 13.93
C ASN A 79 19.77 2.30 12.48
N ILE A 80 18.82 1.73 11.73
CA ILE A 80 18.54 2.12 10.36
C ILE A 80 17.80 3.45 10.38
N THR A 81 18.32 4.43 9.65
CA THR A 81 17.70 5.74 9.48
C THR A 81 16.96 5.88 8.14
N GLU A 82 17.28 5.03 7.16
CA GLU A 82 16.57 5.01 5.88
C GLU A 82 15.10 4.58 6.10
N PRO A 83 14.11 5.39 5.64
CA PRO A 83 12.71 5.03 5.75
C PRO A 83 12.35 3.79 4.93
N SER A 84 11.46 2.96 5.47
CA SER A 84 10.79 1.89 4.72
C SER A 84 9.51 2.41 4.09
N LEU A 85 9.27 2.04 2.83
CA LEU A 85 8.01 2.27 2.11
C LEU A 85 7.28 0.94 2.05
N LEU A 86 6.16 0.80 2.77
CA LEU A 86 5.51 -0.50 2.98
C LEU A 86 4.08 -0.49 2.42
N ASN A 87 3.94 -0.32 1.10
CA ASN A 87 2.64 -0.51 0.46
C ASN A 87 2.41 -1.99 0.20
N PHE A 88 1.95 -2.70 1.23
CA PHE A 88 1.58 -4.09 1.15
C PHE A 88 0.14 -4.23 0.66
N CYS A 89 -0.16 -5.29 -0.08
CA CYS A 89 -1.51 -5.70 -0.43
C CYS A 89 -1.64 -7.20 -0.24
N ILE A 90 -2.61 -7.64 0.56
CA ILE A 90 -2.85 -9.04 0.86
C ILE A 90 -4.32 -9.39 0.67
N THR A 91 -4.57 -10.66 0.38
CA THR A 91 -5.92 -11.22 0.38
C THR A 91 -5.91 -12.70 0.71
N ASP A 92 -6.96 -13.13 1.41
CA ASP A 92 -7.33 -14.53 1.66
C ASP A 92 -8.42 -15.02 0.67
N GLY A 93 -8.79 -14.22 -0.32
CA GLY A 93 -9.85 -14.49 -1.29
C GLY A 93 -11.20 -13.87 -0.94
N GLU A 94 -11.40 -13.40 0.30
CA GLU A 94 -12.65 -12.75 0.74
C GLU A 94 -12.43 -11.32 1.24
N THR A 95 -11.33 -11.09 1.96
CA THR A 95 -10.91 -9.77 2.44
C THR A 95 -9.66 -9.32 1.70
N VAL A 96 -9.56 -8.02 1.44
CA VAL A 96 -8.32 -7.39 0.96
C VAL A 96 -7.85 -6.40 2.02
N ILE A 97 -6.56 -6.46 2.38
CA ILE A 97 -5.90 -5.43 3.17
C ILE A 97 -4.83 -4.79 2.30
N ALA A 98 -4.83 -3.47 2.20
CA ALA A 98 -3.75 -2.72 1.59
C ALA A 98 -3.20 -1.69 2.59
N THR A 99 -1.91 -1.39 2.54
CA THR A 99 -1.30 -0.33 3.34
C THR A 99 -0.74 0.74 2.43
N ARG A 100 -0.82 1.99 2.86
CA ARG A 100 -0.01 3.08 2.35
C ARG A 100 0.81 3.61 3.51
N TYR A 101 2.07 3.21 3.61
CA TYR A 101 2.87 3.43 4.83
C TYR A 101 4.31 3.82 4.53
N VAL A 102 4.84 4.74 5.34
CA VAL A 102 6.26 5.06 5.41
C VAL A 102 6.71 5.25 6.86
N SER A 103 7.88 4.70 7.19
CA SER A 103 8.51 4.82 8.53
C SER A 103 9.27 6.15 8.67
N SER A 104 8.61 7.26 8.36
CA SER A 104 9.14 8.62 8.50
C SER A 104 8.02 9.58 8.89
N ARG A 105 8.37 10.68 9.55
CA ARG A 105 7.43 11.78 9.84
C ARG A 105 7.45 12.86 8.75
N THR A 106 8.50 12.92 7.95
CA THR A 106 8.77 13.99 6.97
C THR A 106 8.63 13.53 5.53
N ASP A 107 8.70 12.22 5.27
CA ASP A 107 8.56 11.68 3.92
C ASP A 107 7.13 11.21 3.68
N GLU A 108 6.66 11.26 2.44
CA GLU A 108 5.40 10.69 2.02
C GLU A 108 5.57 9.22 1.61
N ALA A 109 4.55 8.39 1.85
CA ALA A 109 4.55 7.02 1.37
C ALA A 109 4.37 6.97 -0.15
N ALA A 110 4.80 5.86 -0.76
CA ALA A 110 4.55 5.59 -2.18
C ALA A 110 3.05 5.74 -2.49
N SER A 111 2.71 6.26 -3.67
CA SER A 111 1.32 6.60 -3.99
C SER A 111 0.44 5.35 -4.01
N LEU A 112 -0.78 5.51 -3.51
CA LEU A 112 -1.80 4.47 -3.56
C LEU A 112 -3.17 5.15 -3.63
N TRP A 113 -3.96 4.73 -4.60
CA TRP A 113 -5.25 5.29 -4.94
C TRP A 113 -6.30 4.20 -4.90
N PHE A 114 -7.54 4.60 -4.65
CA PHE A 114 -8.67 3.71 -4.84
C PHE A 114 -9.80 4.40 -5.60
N SER A 115 -10.59 3.58 -6.30
CA SER A 115 -11.84 3.98 -6.93
C SER A 115 -12.88 2.91 -6.64
N SER A 116 -14.14 3.31 -6.52
CA SER A 116 -15.26 2.40 -6.29
C SER A 116 -16.42 2.75 -7.21
N GLY A 117 -17.15 1.74 -7.66
CA GLY A 117 -18.39 1.93 -8.42
C GLY A 117 -19.19 0.65 -8.65
N THR A 118 -20.16 0.75 -9.53
CA THR A 118 -21.05 -0.34 -9.96
C THR A 118 -20.50 -1.14 -11.14
N SER A 119 -19.62 -0.53 -11.96
CA SER A 119 -18.99 -1.20 -13.10
C SER A 119 -17.77 -0.43 -13.60
N PHE A 120 -16.78 -1.14 -14.15
CA PHE A 120 -15.64 -0.56 -14.85
C PHE A 120 -15.67 -1.02 -16.31
N SER A 121 -15.87 -0.08 -17.24
CA SER A 121 -16.09 -0.41 -18.65
C SER A 121 -15.49 0.63 -19.59
N GLU A 122 -15.10 0.18 -20.78
CA GLU A 122 -14.71 1.06 -21.88
C GLU A 122 -15.93 1.85 -22.36
N PHE A 123 -15.84 3.19 -22.36
CA PHE A 123 -16.92 4.07 -22.82
C PHE A 123 -16.67 4.66 -24.22
N ARG A 124 -15.44 4.50 -24.73
CA ARG A 124 -15.04 4.86 -26.10
C ARG A 124 -13.89 3.94 -26.50
N GLU A 125 -13.92 3.43 -27.73
CA GLU A 125 -12.85 2.61 -28.29
C GLU A 125 -11.47 3.28 -28.13
N GLY A 126 -10.45 2.47 -27.83
CA GLY A 126 -9.07 2.93 -27.71
C GLY A 126 -8.55 2.93 -26.27
N GLY A 127 -9.18 2.18 -25.36
CA GLY A 127 -8.74 2.05 -23.97
C GLY A 127 -9.28 3.17 -23.06
N HIS A 128 -10.36 3.84 -23.45
CA HIS A 128 -10.99 4.84 -22.60
C HIS A 128 -11.96 4.19 -21.62
N TYR A 129 -11.43 3.82 -20.45
CA TYR A 129 -12.22 3.24 -19.35
C TYR A 129 -12.70 4.32 -18.38
N LYS A 130 -13.85 4.04 -17.74
CA LYS A 130 -14.36 4.84 -16.63
C LYS A 130 -14.99 3.97 -15.55
N MET A 131 -15.02 4.50 -14.33
CA MET A 131 -15.77 3.93 -13.22
C MET A 131 -17.20 4.48 -13.25
N ALA A 132 -18.20 3.62 -13.41
CA ALA A 132 -19.60 4.04 -13.35
C ALA A 132 -20.13 3.90 -11.92
N LYS A 133 -20.98 4.85 -11.49
CA LYS A 133 -21.69 4.84 -10.21
C LYS A 133 -23.19 4.97 -10.48
N ALA A 134 -23.82 3.86 -10.87
CA ALA A 134 -25.24 3.85 -11.24
C ALA A 134 -26.17 3.94 -10.02
N ASP A 135 -25.73 3.47 -8.85
CA ASP A 135 -26.45 3.57 -7.59
C ASP A 135 -25.47 3.73 -6.41
N LYS A 136 -25.98 3.66 -5.16
CA LYS A 136 -25.17 3.82 -3.94
C LYS A 136 -24.39 2.56 -3.56
N ARG A 137 -24.58 1.43 -4.24
CA ARG A 137 -23.89 0.17 -3.95
C ARG A 137 -22.57 0.16 -4.70
N GLU A 138 -21.53 -0.28 -4.00
CA GLU A 138 -20.24 -0.54 -4.60
C GLU A 138 -20.16 -2.03 -4.92
N SER A 139 -20.02 -2.38 -6.20
CA SER A 139 -19.82 -3.76 -6.66
C SER A 139 -18.38 -4.02 -7.10
N ILE A 140 -17.61 -2.96 -7.33
CA ILE A 140 -16.21 -3.01 -7.71
C ILE A 140 -15.45 -2.00 -6.87
N ILE A 141 -14.31 -2.43 -6.33
CA ILE A 141 -13.31 -1.56 -5.71
C ILE A 141 -11.99 -1.84 -6.40
N MET A 142 -11.36 -0.79 -6.90
CA MET A 142 -10.03 -0.83 -7.52
C MET A 142 -9.03 -0.15 -6.59
N ILE A 143 -7.87 -0.76 -6.40
CA ILE A 143 -6.71 -0.16 -5.73
C ILE A 143 -5.56 -0.19 -6.73
N ALA A 144 -4.87 0.94 -6.89
CA ALA A 144 -3.75 1.06 -7.82
C ALA A 144 -2.71 2.07 -7.31
N SER A 145 -1.46 1.93 -7.74
CA SER A 145 -0.39 2.88 -7.40
C SER A 145 -0.60 4.26 -8.05
N GLU A 146 -1.40 4.31 -9.12
CA GLU A 146 -1.77 5.52 -9.86
C GLU A 146 -3.18 5.39 -10.45
N PRO A 147 -3.90 6.50 -10.70
CA PRO A 147 -5.18 6.48 -11.39
C PRO A 147 -5.08 5.83 -12.78
N LEU A 148 -5.87 4.79 -13.03
CA LEU A 148 -5.85 4.05 -14.31
C LEU A 148 -6.72 4.67 -15.40
N THR A 149 -7.45 5.75 -15.09
CA THR A 149 -8.37 6.43 -16.02
C THR A 149 -8.01 7.90 -16.15
N PHE A 150 -8.42 8.51 -17.27
CA PHE A 150 -8.25 9.95 -17.50
C PHE A 150 -9.03 10.80 -16.48
N GLU A 151 -10.21 10.33 -16.08
CA GLU A 151 -11.05 10.99 -15.08
C GLU A 151 -10.47 10.77 -13.67
N ARG A 152 -9.41 11.51 -13.33
CA ARG A 152 -8.75 11.44 -12.02
C ARG A 152 -9.68 11.76 -10.84
N ALA A 153 -10.76 12.50 -11.08
CA ALA A 153 -11.76 12.82 -10.06
C ALA A 153 -12.47 11.57 -9.50
N ASP A 154 -12.45 10.44 -10.22
CA ASP A 154 -13.00 9.17 -9.75
C ASP A 154 -12.08 8.42 -8.80
N TRP A 155 -10.84 8.90 -8.64
CA TRP A 155 -9.82 8.28 -7.81
C TRP A 155 -9.58 9.11 -6.57
N MET A 156 -9.61 8.44 -5.42
CA MET A 156 -9.27 9.03 -4.14
C MET A 156 -7.90 8.51 -3.72
N GLU A 157 -7.01 9.43 -3.38
CA GLU A 157 -5.74 9.06 -2.80
C GLU A 157 -5.93 8.53 -1.39
N ILE A 158 -5.28 7.41 -1.08
CA ILE A 158 -5.22 6.87 0.27
C ILE A 158 -4.22 7.72 1.04
N LYS A 159 -4.56 8.20 2.23
CA LYS A 159 -3.66 9.05 3.01
C LYS A 159 -2.44 8.26 3.50
N THR A 160 -1.27 8.90 3.55
CA THR A 160 -0.06 8.32 4.13
C THR A 160 -0.31 7.81 5.55
N ASN A 161 0.28 6.65 5.86
CA ASN A 161 0.14 5.88 7.10
C ASN A 161 -1.30 5.47 7.40
N ASN A 162 -2.00 4.97 6.39
CA ASN A 162 -3.32 4.33 6.52
C ASN A 162 -3.32 2.93 5.95
N MET A 163 -4.17 2.09 6.53
CA MET A 163 -4.54 0.77 6.05
C MET A 163 -5.93 0.86 5.44
N VAL A 164 -6.09 0.29 4.24
CA VAL A 164 -7.38 0.08 3.59
C VAL A 164 -7.80 -1.35 3.79
N VAL A 165 -9.07 -1.53 4.13
CA VAL A 165 -9.69 -2.84 4.35
C VAL A 165 -10.92 -2.95 3.47
N ILE A 166 -10.91 -3.88 2.53
CA ILE A 166 -12.09 -4.27 1.75
C ILE A 166 -12.66 -5.53 2.37
N THR A 167 -13.85 -5.40 2.95
CA THR A 167 -14.56 -6.52 3.60
C THR A 167 -15.25 -7.42 2.57
N PRO A 168 -15.65 -8.66 2.94
CA PRO A 168 -16.41 -9.53 2.04
C PRO A 168 -17.77 -8.95 1.58
N LYS A 169 -18.24 -7.90 2.27
CA LYS A 169 -19.46 -7.16 1.92
C LYS A 169 -19.20 -5.93 1.02
N MET A 170 -18.01 -5.82 0.44
CA MET A 170 -17.58 -4.69 -0.41
C MET A 170 -17.59 -3.32 0.30
N ASN A 171 -17.49 -3.30 1.64
CA ASN A 171 -17.20 -2.06 2.36
C ASN A 171 -15.71 -1.77 2.32
N LEU A 172 -15.34 -0.54 1.97
CA LEU A 172 -13.99 -0.02 2.09
C LEU A 172 -13.86 0.79 3.39
N LEU A 173 -12.94 0.37 4.26
CA LEU A 173 -12.60 1.07 5.49
C LEU A 173 -11.18 1.62 5.37
N GLN A 174 -10.96 2.87 5.80
CA GLN A 174 -9.63 3.45 5.96
C GLN A 174 -9.33 3.58 7.44
N ILE A 175 -8.22 2.98 7.88
CA ILE A 175 -7.84 2.84 9.28
C ILE A 175 -6.43 3.41 9.44
N PRO A 176 -6.21 4.44 10.28
CA PRO A 176 -4.88 4.99 10.48
C PRO A 176 -3.96 3.98 11.16
N ILE A 177 -2.70 3.93 10.71
CA ILE A 177 -1.63 3.16 11.35
C ILE A 177 -0.96 4.08 12.37
N MET A 178 -1.39 3.98 13.63
CA MET A 178 -1.00 4.86 14.71
C MET A 178 0.31 4.39 15.36
N ASP A 179 1.44 4.93 14.90
CA ASP A 179 2.75 4.76 15.51
C ASP A 179 3.50 6.11 15.60
N LYS A 180 4.80 6.09 15.89
CA LYS A 180 5.62 7.31 16.00
C LYS A 180 5.79 8.08 14.68
N PHE A 181 5.52 7.44 13.54
CA PHE A 181 5.61 8.03 12.20
C PHE A 181 4.28 8.59 11.71
N TYR A 182 3.18 8.25 12.38
CA TYR A 182 1.88 8.87 12.13
C TYR A 182 1.92 10.38 12.44
N VAL A 183 1.43 11.17 11.48
CA VAL A 183 1.26 12.61 11.62
C VAL A 183 -0.22 12.89 11.43
N HIS A 184 -0.86 13.49 12.44
CA HIS A 184 -2.29 13.74 12.41
C HIS A 184 -2.63 14.75 11.30
N PRO A 185 -3.74 14.61 10.55
CA PRO A 185 -4.09 15.53 9.47
C PRO A 185 -4.26 17.00 9.89
N SER A 186 -4.50 17.27 11.18
CA SER A 186 -4.57 18.63 11.72
C SER A 186 -3.21 19.22 12.09
N ASP A 187 -2.15 18.41 12.12
CA ASP A 187 -0.78 18.87 12.35
C ASP A 187 -0.26 19.51 11.05
N PRO A 188 0.25 20.76 11.07
CA PRO A 188 0.85 21.39 9.90
C PRO A 188 1.95 20.54 9.24
N ALA A 189 2.67 19.73 10.02
CA ALA A 189 3.68 18.82 9.50
C ALA A 189 3.09 17.77 8.52
N SER A 190 1.79 17.47 8.61
CA SER A 190 1.12 16.55 7.68
C SER A 190 1.14 17.09 6.24
N GLN A 191 1.09 18.41 6.05
CA GLN A 191 1.11 19.07 4.74
C GLN A 191 2.53 19.31 4.22
N ALA A 192 3.53 19.16 5.09
CA ALA A 192 4.93 19.39 4.78
C ALA A 192 5.67 18.10 4.37
N ARG A 193 4.99 16.95 4.32
CA ARG A 193 5.62 15.68 3.92
C ARG A 193 6.01 15.73 2.45
N THR A 194 7.21 15.25 2.12
CA THR A 194 7.74 15.31 0.76
C THR A 194 7.70 13.94 0.09
N ALA A 195 7.36 13.93 -1.19
CA ALA A 195 7.33 12.70 -1.99
C ALA A 195 8.73 12.35 -2.58
N GLU A 196 9.76 13.11 -2.25
CA GLU A 196 11.09 13.01 -2.87
C GLU A 196 11.76 11.66 -2.62
N PHE A 197 11.71 11.16 -1.39
CA PHE A 197 12.28 9.85 -1.06
C PHE A 197 11.63 8.72 -1.86
N ALA A 198 10.30 8.69 -1.94
CA ALA A 198 9.57 7.71 -2.74
C ALA A 198 9.89 7.84 -4.25
N ARG A 199 10.10 9.07 -4.76
CA ARG A 199 10.52 9.31 -6.14
C ARG A 199 11.91 8.76 -6.43
N GLU A 200 12.87 9.03 -5.56
CA GLU A 200 14.27 8.58 -5.68
C GLU A 200 14.38 7.06 -5.65
N LYS A 201 13.52 6.40 -4.86
CA LYS A 201 13.41 4.94 -4.81
C LYS A 201 12.60 4.35 -5.98
N GLY A 202 12.02 5.17 -6.86
CA GLY A 202 11.29 4.73 -8.04
C GLY A 202 9.83 4.33 -7.80
N PHE A 203 9.23 4.75 -6.68
CA PHE A 203 7.88 4.36 -6.25
C PHE A 203 6.81 5.44 -6.44
N LEU A 204 7.09 6.47 -7.24
CA LEU A 204 6.10 7.44 -7.69
C LEU A 204 5.91 7.37 -9.19
N ALA A 205 4.64 7.46 -9.60
CA ALA A 205 4.28 7.65 -10.99
C ALA A 205 4.98 8.90 -11.56
N HIS A 206 5.55 8.79 -12.76
CA HIS A 206 5.98 9.98 -13.49
C HIS A 206 4.76 10.87 -13.66
N SER A 207 4.79 12.09 -13.11
CA SER A 207 3.85 13.11 -13.55
C SER A 207 4.08 13.26 -15.05
N VAL A 208 3.15 12.81 -15.88
CA VAL A 208 3.13 13.21 -17.29
C VAL A 208 3.00 14.73 -17.24
N ALA A 209 4.12 15.43 -17.47
CA ALA A 209 4.13 16.87 -17.59
C ALA A 209 3.04 17.23 -18.59
N SER A 210 2.16 18.15 -18.21
CA SER A 210 1.17 18.73 -19.09
C SER A 210 1.90 19.33 -20.30
N HIS A 211 2.00 18.58 -21.39
CA HIS A 211 2.32 19.13 -22.70
C HIS A 211 1.11 19.94 -23.17
N ILE A 212 0.95 21.13 -22.61
CA ILE A 212 0.28 22.23 -23.31
C ILE A 212 1.34 22.80 -24.24
N SER A 213 1.54 22.17 -25.40
CA SER A 213 2.13 22.88 -26.53
C SER A 213 1.06 23.84 -27.05
N ALA A 214 1.21 25.12 -26.72
CA ALA A 214 0.53 26.18 -27.42
C ALA A 214 0.86 26.06 -28.92
N ASN A 215 -0.13 25.76 -29.74
CA ASN A 215 -0.01 25.96 -31.19
C ASN A 215 0.15 27.46 -31.44
N PRO A 216 1.21 27.92 -32.12
CA PRO A 216 1.21 29.23 -32.72
C PRO A 216 0.19 29.21 -33.86
N THR A 217 -0.78 30.12 -33.80
CA THR A 217 -1.63 30.53 -34.91
C THR A 217 -0.76 30.87 -36.13
N GLU A 218 -0.96 30.16 -37.24
CA GLU A 218 -0.58 30.60 -38.57
C GLU A 218 -1.74 31.39 -39.19
N ILE A 219 -1.48 32.66 -39.52
CA ILE A 219 -2.09 33.42 -40.62
C ILE A 219 -0.92 33.92 -41.46
#